data_AF-A0A7J0CSR4-F1
#
_entry.id   AF-A0A7J0CSR4-F1
#
_cell.length_a   1.000
_cell.length_b   1.000
_cell.length_c   1.000
_cell.angle_alpha   90.00
_cell.angle_beta   90.00
_cell.angle_gamma   90.00
#
_symmetry.space_group_name_H-M   'P 1'
#
loop_
_entity.id
_entity.type
_entity.pdbx_description
1 polymer ?
#
loop_
_entity_poly.entity_id
_entity_poly.type
_entity_poly.pdbx_seq_one_letter_code
_entity_poly.pdbx_strand_id
1 'polypeptide(L)'
;MTALTTTTSSSGAAAEVRTALREAGLNVGATGDEDHVQLGPLQPADARQLARLIRTGTKRTLKAARALREICEAYRIDLPELCVRQGRITLGTCRLADAVRLARLLGASSPGPDTPDAHAVRDLLAQAFSAATGGGAVDVSVRQDAPDAVELGDIDARTARRLIGALRF
;
A
#
# COMPACT_ATOMS: atom_id res chain seq x y z
N MET A 1 -2.86 -42.33 -36.16
CA MET A 1 -3.49 -40.99 -36.09
C MET A 1 -2.70 -40.17 -35.10
N THR A 2 -2.32 -38.99 -35.56
CA THR A 2 -1.40 -38.02 -34.97
C THR A 2 -2.00 -37.34 -33.73
N ALA A 3 -1.12 -36.84 -32.87
CA ALA A 3 -1.34 -36.27 -31.54
C ALA A 3 -2.43 -35.20 -31.42
N LEU A 4 -2.90 -35.02 -30.18
CA LEU A 4 -3.20 -33.70 -29.59
C LEU A 4 -3.06 -33.81 -28.07
N THR A 5 -1.81 -33.81 -27.58
CA THR A 5 -1.52 -33.37 -26.21
C THR A 5 -1.69 -31.86 -26.18
N THR A 6 -2.88 -31.41 -25.79
CA THR A 6 -3.13 -30.01 -25.42
C THR A 6 -2.44 -29.73 -24.09
N THR A 7 -1.15 -29.43 -24.13
CA THR A 7 -0.46 -28.65 -23.10
C THR A 7 -0.91 -27.20 -23.23
N THR A 8 -2.07 -26.88 -22.66
CA THR A 8 -2.45 -25.49 -22.40
C THR A 8 -1.73 -25.01 -21.15
N SER A 9 -0.57 -24.39 -21.41
CA SER A 9 -0.12 -23.13 -20.85
C SER A 9 -0.18 -22.95 -19.33
N SER A 10 1.00 -22.95 -18.71
CA SER A 10 1.24 -22.53 -17.33
C SER A 10 0.64 -21.14 -17.03
N SER A 11 -0.49 -21.08 -16.33
CA SER A 11 -1.08 -19.85 -15.78
C SER A 11 -0.46 -19.49 -14.42
N GLY A 12 0.86 -19.69 -14.26
CA GLY A 12 1.56 -19.45 -13.00
C GLY A 12 2.24 -18.08 -13.00
N ALA A 13 2.35 -17.44 -11.83
CA ALA A 13 3.00 -16.13 -11.66
C ALA A 13 4.41 -16.07 -12.28
N ALA A 14 5.18 -17.18 -12.26
CA ALA A 14 6.48 -17.27 -12.91
C ALA A 14 6.41 -17.12 -14.45
N ALA A 15 5.36 -17.62 -15.09
CA ALA A 15 5.16 -17.47 -16.52
C ALA A 15 4.81 -16.02 -16.89
N GLU A 16 3.93 -15.39 -16.12
CA GLU A 16 3.57 -13.98 -16.29
C GLU A 16 4.79 -13.06 -16.15
N VAL A 17 5.60 -13.27 -15.10
CA VAL A 17 6.85 -12.53 -14.89
C VAL A 17 7.82 -12.73 -16.06
N ARG A 18 8.00 -13.97 -16.56
CA ARG A 18 8.85 -14.21 -17.75
C ARG A 18 8.36 -13.46 -18.99
N THR A 19 7.05 -13.46 -19.23
CA THR A 19 6.46 -12.76 -20.37
C THR A 19 6.72 -11.25 -20.26
N ALA A 20 6.40 -10.64 -19.11
CA ALA A 20 6.62 -9.22 -18.89
C ALA A 20 8.10 -8.82 -19.00
N LEU A 21 9.01 -9.65 -18.49
CA LEU A 21 10.46 -9.41 -18.62
C LEU A 21 10.91 -9.48 -20.08
N ARG A 22 10.46 -10.47 -20.85
CA ARG A 22 10.79 -10.59 -22.28
C ARG A 22 10.25 -9.41 -23.09
N GLU A 23 9.02 -8.98 -22.84
CA GLU A 23 8.43 -7.79 -23.48
C GLU A 23 9.21 -6.52 -23.14
N ALA A 24 9.76 -6.44 -21.93
CA ALA A 24 10.65 -5.36 -21.51
C ALA A 24 12.09 -5.50 -22.02
N GLY A 25 12.39 -6.50 -22.86
CA GLY A 25 13.72 -6.76 -23.42
C GLY A 25 14.70 -7.44 -22.46
N LEU A 26 14.23 -7.99 -21.34
CA LEU A 26 15.04 -8.67 -20.32
C LEU A 26 14.95 -10.19 -20.51
N ASN A 27 16.05 -10.81 -20.93
CA ASN A 27 16.14 -12.26 -21.13
C ASN A 27 16.50 -12.98 -19.84
N VAL A 28 15.58 -12.92 -18.86
CA VAL A 28 15.77 -13.49 -17.52
C VAL A 28 14.78 -14.65 -17.34
N GLY A 29 15.29 -15.81 -16.92
CA GLY A 29 14.43 -16.92 -16.54
C GLY A 29 13.66 -16.61 -15.25
N ALA A 30 12.44 -17.12 -15.11
CA ALA A 30 11.76 -17.19 -13.83
C ALA A 30 11.20 -18.60 -13.62
N THR A 31 11.29 -19.07 -12.40
CA THR A 31 10.77 -20.37 -11.94
C THR A 31 10.00 -20.13 -10.66
N GLY A 32 9.01 -20.97 -10.36
CA GLY A 32 8.22 -20.79 -9.16
C GLY A 32 7.11 -21.81 -9.04
N ASP A 33 6.53 -21.86 -7.85
CA ASP A 33 5.31 -22.58 -7.51
C ASP A 33 4.16 -21.57 -7.28
N GLU A 34 3.13 -21.98 -6.56
CA GLU A 34 1.96 -21.14 -6.27
C GLU A 34 2.28 -20.01 -5.28
N ASP A 35 3.26 -20.20 -4.40
CA ASP A 35 3.55 -19.27 -3.30
C ASP A 35 4.78 -18.39 -3.58
N HIS A 36 5.73 -18.89 -4.37
CA HIS A 36 7.03 -18.24 -4.57
C HIS A 36 7.46 -18.21 -6.04
N VAL A 37 7.94 -17.04 -6.48
CA VAL A 37 8.58 -16.86 -7.79
C VAL A 37 10.03 -16.41 -7.59
N GLN A 38 10.95 -17.11 -8.22
CA GLN A 38 12.38 -16.82 -8.23
C GLN A 38 12.81 -16.39 -9.64
N LEU A 39 13.53 -15.26 -9.71
CA LEU A 39 14.24 -14.86 -10.92
C LEU A 39 15.56 -15.61 -10.99
N GLY A 40 15.92 -16.07 -12.19
CA GLY A 40 17.25 -16.58 -12.46
C GLY A 40 18.33 -15.50 -12.33
N PRO A 41 19.61 -15.88 -12.46
CA PRO A 41 20.72 -14.94 -12.38
C PRO A 41 20.54 -13.76 -13.35
N LEU A 42 20.73 -12.54 -12.82
CA LEU A 42 20.64 -11.30 -13.57
C LEU A 42 22.04 -10.79 -13.91
N GLN A 43 22.28 -10.45 -15.17
CA GLN A 43 23.44 -9.66 -15.53
C GLN A 43 23.33 -8.26 -14.92
N PRO A 44 24.46 -7.58 -14.60
CA PRO A 44 24.41 -6.25 -14.00
C PRO A 44 23.61 -5.22 -14.81
N ALA A 45 23.63 -5.30 -16.14
CA ALA A 45 22.84 -4.43 -17.01
C ALA A 45 21.34 -4.68 -16.87
N ASP A 46 20.91 -5.95 -16.93
CA ASP A 46 19.52 -6.37 -16.77
C ASP A 46 18.98 -6.03 -15.38
N ALA A 47 19.79 -6.22 -14.34
CA ALA A 47 19.44 -5.84 -12.97
C ALA A 47 19.18 -4.32 -12.85
N ARG A 48 20.01 -3.48 -13.48
CA ARG A 48 19.81 -2.02 -13.49
C ARG A 48 18.55 -1.62 -14.26
N GLN A 49 18.28 -2.29 -15.38
CA GLN A 49 17.08 -2.04 -16.18
C GLN A 49 15.82 -2.48 -15.45
N LEU A 50 15.81 -3.67 -14.83
CA LEU A 50 14.71 -4.14 -13.98
C LEU A 50 14.46 -3.15 -12.83
N ALA A 51 15.51 -2.71 -12.14
CA ALA A 51 15.39 -1.70 -11.08
C ALA A 51 14.86 -0.36 -11.61
N ARG A 52 15.16 0.02 -12.85
CA ARG A 52 14.60 1.23 -13.48
C ARG A 52 13.11 1.06 -13.81
N LEU A 53 12.71 -0.11 -14.33
CA LEU A 53 11.31 -0.42 -14.63
C LEU A 53 10.46 -0.42 -13.36
N ILE A 54 10.92 -1.08 -12.30
CA ILE A 54 10.26 -1.08 -10.98
C ILE A 54 10.11 0.36 -10.48
N ARG A 55 11.18 1.15 -10.48
CA ARG A 55 11.13 2.56 -10.05
C ARG A 55 10.19 3.40 -10.89
N THR A 56 10.10 3.13 -12.19
CA THR A 56 9.24 3.88 -13.10
C THR A 56 7.77 3.53 -12.89
N GLY A 57 7.45 2.23 -12.81
CA GLY A 57 6.09 1.74 -12.57
C GLY A 57 5.56 2.12 -11.19
N THR A 58 6.42 2.13 -10.17
CA THR A 58 6.03 2.50 -8.79
C THR A 58 6.22 3.98 -8.46
N LYS A 59 6.72 4.80 -9.40
CA LYS A 59 7.11 6.21 -9.16
C LYS A 59 6.02 7.01 -8.46
N ARG A 60 4.78 6.90 -8.93
CA ARG A 60 3.64 7.68 -8.41
C ARG A 60 3.28 7.24 -6.99
N THR A 61 3.21 5.93 -6.74
CA THR A 61 2.91 5.37 -5.42
C THR A 61 4.01 5.69 -4.41
N LEU A 62 5.28 5.51 -4.79
CA LEU A 62 6.42 5.86 -3.93
C LEU A 62 6.48 7.35 -3.59
N LYS A 63 6.17 8.23 -4.56
CA LYS A 63 6.11 9.68 -4.30
C LYS A 63 5.00 10.02 -3.32
N ALA A 64 3.82 9.41 -3.46
CA ALA A 64 2.71 9.63 -2.54
C ALA A 64 3.02 9.08 -1.13
N ALA A 65 3.60 7.89 -1.01
CA ALA A 65 4.02 7.33 0.27
C ALA A 65 5.04 8.22 1.00
N ARG A 66 6.04 8.74 0.27
CA ARG A 66 7.02 9.69 0.84
C ARG A 66 6.37 10.97 1.34
N ALA A 67 5.49 11.57 0.53
CA ALA A 67 4.78 12.78 0.92
C ALA A 67 3.86 12.56 2.12
N LEU A 68 3.19 11.41 2.22
CA LEU A 68 2.40 11.06 3.41
C LEU A 68 3.29 10.93 4.64
N ARG A 69 4.45 10.27 4.52
CA ARG A 69 5.40 10.15 5.63
C ARG A 69 5.88 11.51 6.12
N GLU A 70 6.30 12.39 5.21
CA GLU A 70 6.71 13.76 5.54
C GLU A 70 5.61 14.54 6.28
N ILE A 71 4.35 14.38 5.85
CA ILE A 71 3.20 15.01 6.50
C ILE A 71 2.96 14.42 7.90
N CYS A 72 2.95 13.10 8.04
CA CYS A 72 2.76 12.43 9.33
C CYS A 72 3.87 12.83 10.31
N GLU A 73 5.13 12.87 9.87
CA GLU A 73 6.26 13.35 10.67
C GLU A 73 6.07 14.82 11.11
N ALA A 74 5.65 15.71 10.19
CA ALA A 74 5.40 17.12 10.51
C ALA A 74 4.33 17.31 11.58
N TYR A 75 3.28 16.47 11.56
CA TYR A 75 2.21 16.48 12.56
C TYR A 75 2.46 15.57 13.78
N ARG A 76 3.63 14.94 13.85
CA ARG A 76 4.02 13.98 14.89
C ARG A 76 2.98 12.87 15.07
N ILE A 77 2.56 12.29 13.95
CA ILE A 77 1.71 11.09 13.87
C ILE A 77 2.62 9.92 13.55
N ASP A 78 2.67 8.92 14.42
CA ASP A 78 3.51 7.75 14.23
C ASP A 78 2.80 6.69 13.38
N LEU A 79 3.38 6.37 12.22
CA LEU A 79 2.95 5.31 11.31
C LEU A 79 4.18 4.50 10.88
N PRO A 80 4.72 3.63 11.75
CA PRO A 80 6.01 2.97 11.52
C PRO A 80 5.98 1.99 10.34
N GLU A 81 4.79 1.49 9.99
CA GLU A 81 4.57 0.52 8.93
C GLU A 81 4.26 1.17 7.57
N LEU A 82 4.25 2.51 7.48
CA LEU A 82 3.90 3.23 6.26
C LEU A 82 4.89 2.91 5.14
N CYS A 83 4.45 2.11 4.17
CA CYS A 83 5.28 1.64 3.07
C CYS A 83 4.45 1.31 1.82
N VAL A 84 5.14 0.97 0.73
CA VAL A 84 4.48 0.49 -0.49
C VAL A 84 4.56 -1.03 -0.52
N ARG A 85 3.40 -1.69 -0.53
CA ARG A 85 3.25 -3.15 -0.64
C ARG A 85 2.28 -3.47 -1.77
N GLN A 86 2.65 -4.41 -2.65
CA GLN A 86 1.81 -4.86 -3.75
C GLN A 86 1.22 -3.72 -4.61
N GLY A 87 1.99 -2.63 -4.81
CA GLY A 87 1.57 -1.46 -5.60
C GLY A 87 0.62 -0.49 -4.88
N ARG A 88 0.23 -0.78 -3.63
CA ARG A 88 -0.59 0.06 -2.75
C ARG A 88 0.25 0.65 -1.63
N ILE A 89 -0.29 1.65 -0.94
CA ILE A 89 0.32 2.27 0.24
C ILE A 89 -0.33 1.66 1.46
N THR A 90 0.43 0.87 2.20
CA THR A 90 0.04 0.37 3.52
C THR A 90 0.26 1.49 4.52
N LEU A 91 -0.77 1.83 5.29
CA LEU A 91 -0.68 2.83 6.37
C LEU A 91 -0.27 2.16 7.68
N GLY A 92 -0.79 0.95 7.94
CA GLY A 92 -0.42 0.08 9.03
C GLY A 92 -0.98 0.51 10.38
N THR A 93 -0.35 0.05 11.46
CA THR A 93 -0.82 0.29 12.82
C THR A 93 -0.55 1.73 13.29
N CYS A 94 -1.53 2.33 13.97
CA CYS A 94 -1.49 3.67 14.55
C CYS A 94 -2.03 3.65 15.98
N ARG A 95 -1.37 4.37 16.91
CA ARG A 95 -1.88 4.52 18.28
C ARG A 95 -3.16 5.35 18.30
N LEU A 96 -4.06 5.12 19.26
CA LEU A 96 -5.33 5.86 19.34
C LEU A 96 -5.15 7.38 19.39
N ALA A 97 -4.16 7.88 20.12
CA ALA A 97 -3.88 9.31 20.19
C ALA A 97 -3.49 9.91 18.81
N ASP A 98 -2.73 9.15 18.03
CA ASP A 98 -2.28 9.55 16.70
C ASP A 98 -3.41 9.40 15.67
N ALA A 99 -4.26 8.38 15.81
CA ALA A 99 -5.46 8.19 15.01
C ALA A 99 -6.49 9.32 15.23
N VAL A 100 -6.70 9.75 16.48
CA VAL A 100 -7.53 10.92 16.79
C VAL A 100 -6.92 12.19 16.20
N ARG A 101 -5.60 12.38 16.30
CA ARG A 101 -4.92 13.52 15.68
C ARG A 101 -5.09 13.52 14.17
N LEU A 102 -4.92 12.38 13.52
CA LEU A 102 -5.12 12.20 12.09
C LEU A 102 -6.58 12.53 11.71
N ALA A 103 -7.57 12.00 12.43
CA ALA A 103 -8.97 12.31 12.18
C ALA A 103 -9.26 13.81 12.28
N ARG A 104 -8.70 14.50 13.30
CA ARG A 104 -8.84 15.96 13.45
C ARG A 104 -8.21 16.73 12.29
N LEU A 105 -7.02 16.33 11.83
CA LEU A 105 -6.39 16.94 10.64
C LEU A 105 -7.23 16.75 9.37
N LEU A 106 -8.03 15.68 9.31
CA LEU A 106 -8.96 15.42 8.24
C LEU A 106 -10.32 16.14 8.42
N GLY A 107 -10.43 17.03 9.42
CA GLY A 107 -11.62 17.84 9.67
C GLY A 107 -12.67 17.18 10.58
N ALA A 108 -12.34 16.06 11.22
CA ALA A 108 -13.24 15.44 12.18
C ALA A 108 -13.34 16.27 13.48
N SER A 109 -14.54 16.33 14.04
CA SER A 109 -14.73 16.87 15.38
C SER A 109 -14.09 15.95 16.42
N SER A 110 -13.48 16.52 17.46
CA SER A 110 -12.86 15.72 18.51
C SER A 110 -13.88 14.78 19.15
N PRO A 111 -13.51 13.50 19.43
CA PRO A 111 -14.25 12.75 20.45
C PRO A 111 -14.13 13.55 21.76
N GLY A 112 -15.15 13.48 22.62
CA GLY A 112 -15.23 14.30 23.84
C GLY A 112 -14.03 14.18 24.80
N PRO A 113 -14.07 14.81 25.98
CA PRO A 113 -12.93 14.85 26.91
C PRO A 113 -12.53 13.50 27.53
N ASP A 114 -13.32 12.43 27.30
CA ASP A 114 -13.05 11.09 27.83
C ASP A 114 -12.02 10.32 26.99
N THR A 115 -11.36 9.34 27.63
CA THR A 115 -10.43 8.42 26.96
C THR A 115 -11.10 7.84 25.71
N PRO A 116 -10.52 8.04 24.51
CA PRO A 116 -11.21 7.70 23.28
C PRO A 116 -11.31 6.18 23.13
N ASP A 117 -12.54 5.68 23.07
CA ASP A 117 -12.84 4.28 22.78
C ASP A 117 -12.33 3.90 21.37
N ALA A 118 -11.68 2.74 21.25
CA ALA A 118 -11.04 2.32 20.00
C ALA A 118 -12.03 2.14 18.85
N HIS A 119 -13.25 1.67 19.13
CA HIS A 119 -14.30 1.56 18.12
C HIS A 119 -14.82 2.94 17.69
N ALA A 120 -15.02 3.85 18.63
CA ALA A 120 -15.36 5.24 18.30
C ALA A 120 -14.26 5.91 17.44
N VAL A 121 -12.98 5.69 17.75
CA VAL A 121 -11.86 6.22 16.94
C VAL A 121 -11.81 5.60 15.56
N ARG A 122 -12.05 4.29 15.45
CA ARG A 122 -12.17 3.59 14.16
C ARG A 122 -13.22 4.27 13.27
N ASP A 123 -14.42 4.46 13.81
CA ASP A 123 -15.54 5.03 13.06
C ASP A 123 -15.31 6.49 12.68
N LEU A 124 -14.78 7.27 13.62
CA LEU A 124 -14.39 8.65 13.39
C LEU A 124 -13.37 8.74 12.24
N LEU A 125 -12.35 7.90 12.28
CA LEU A 125 -11.28 7.92 11.30
C LEU A 125 -11.76 7.46 9.92
N ALA A 126 -12.56 6.39 9.86
CA ALA A 126 -13.17 5.92 8.61
C ALA A 126 -14.06 7.01 7.96
N GLN A 127 -14.85 7.71 8.77
CA GLN A 127 -15.69 8.81 8.30
C GLN A 127 -14.86 10.00 7.81
N ALA A 128 -13.87 10.43 8.61
CA ALA A 128 -12.99 11.56 8.28
C ALA A 128 -12.21 11.29 6.98
N PHE A 129 -11.72 10.06 6.82
CA PHE A 129 -10.99 9.64 5.64
C PHE A 129 -11.88 9.65 4.39
N SER A 130 -13.10 9.11 4.49
CA SER A 130 -14.07 9.12 3.39
C SER A 130 -14.43 10.55 2.98
N ALA A 131 -14.68 11.44 3.94
CA ALA A 131 -14.96 12.85 3.68
C ALA A 131 -13.77 13.56 3.02
N ALA A 132 -12.57 13.43 3.58
CA ALA A 132 -11.36 14.08 3.10
C ALA A 132 -10.91 13.62 1.70
N THR A 133 -11.20 12.36 1.35
CA THR A 133 -10.80 11.78 0.07
C THR A 133 -11.92 11.74 -0.98
N GLY A 134 -13.08 12.35 -0.69
CA GLY A 134 -14.23 12.39 -1.60
C GLY A 134 -14.75 10.99 -1.92
N GLY A 135 -15.01 10.20 -0.87
CA GLY A 135 -15.54 8.84 -0.94
C GLY A 135 -14.48 7.75 -1.08
N GLY A 136 -13.20 8.05 -0.87
CA GLY A 136 -12.16 7.01 -0.79
C GLY A 136 -12.29 6.25 0.53
N ALA A 137 -12.33 4.93 0.48
CA ALA A 137 -12.35 4.09 1.66
C ALA A 137 -10.93 3.71 2.08
N VAL A 138 -10.71 3.70 3.39
CA VAL A 138 -9.61 2.98 4.02
C VAL A 138 -10.25 1.96 4.95
N ASP A 139 -9.73 0.74 4.95
CA ASP A 139 -10.15 -0.24 5.96
C ASP A 139 -9.56 0.16 7.30
N VAL A 140 -10.39 0.20 8.35
CA VAL A 140 -9.96 0.56 9.70
C VAL A 140 -10.49 -0.50 10.64
N SER A 141 -9.58 -1.15 11.36
CA SER A 141 -9.94 -2.20 12.32
C SER A 141 -9.29 -1.91 13.68
N VAL A 142 -9.90 -2.46 14.74
CA VAL A 142 -9.35 -2.42 16.08
C VAL A 142 -8.61 -3.73 16.31
N ARG A 143 -7.36 -3.65 16.77
CA ARG A 143 -6.57 -4.84 17.07
C ARG A 143 -7.04 -5.46 18.38
N GLN A 144 -7.34 -6.77 18.35
CA GLN A 144 -7.79 -7.50 19.55
C GLN A 144 -6.66 -7.64 20.60
N ASP A 145 -5.42 -7.66 20.15
CA ASP A 145 -4.21 -7.82 20.97
C ASP A 145 -3.57 -6.49 21.41
N ALA A 146 -4.03 -5.36 20.86
CA ALA A 146 -3.55 -4.01 21.17
C ALA A 146 -4.73 -3.03 21.18
N PRO A 147 -5.52 -2.97 22.27
CA PRO A 147 -6.73 -2.17 22.34
C PRO A 147 -6.47 -0.65 22.31
N ASP A 148 -5.22 -0.23 22.46
CA ASP A 148 -4.74 1.15 22.36
C ASP A 148 -4.25 1.54 20.94
N ALA A 149 -4.52 0.69 19.94
CA ALA A 149 -4.14 0.92 18.56
C ALA A 149 -5.26 0.54 17.57
N VAL A 150 -5.24 1.21 16.42
CA VAL A 150 -6.06 0.89 15.24
C VAL A 150 -5.16 0.51 14.08
N GLU A 151 -5.61 -0.41 13.26
CA GLU A 151 -4.93 -0.79 12.03
C GLU A 151 -5.58 -0.08 10.84
N LEU A 152 -4.74 0.53 10.01
CA LEU A 152 -5.13 1.23 8.79
C LEU A 152 -4.70 0.41 7.58
N GLY A 153 -5.68 -0.01 6.80
CA GLY A 153 -5.46 -0.82 5.62
C GLY A 153 -4.77 -0.08 4.47
N ASP A 154 -4.75 -0.75 3.32
CA ASP A 154 -4.05 -0.27 2.14
C ASP A 154 -4.88 0.72 1.32
N ILE A 155 -4.23 1.78 0.85
CA ILE A 155 -4.84 2.75 -0.07
C ILE A 155 -4.10 2.79 -1.41
N ASP A 156 -4.83 3.06 -2.49
CA ASP A 156 -4.21 3.25 -3.79
C ASP A 156 -3.54 4.64 -3.93
N ALA A 157 -2.74 4.82 -4.98
CA ALA A 157 -2.04 6.08 -5.23
C ALA A 157 -2.98 7.26 -5.54
N ARG A 158 -4.25 7.02 -5.94
CA ARG A 158 -5.24 8.07 -6.20
C ARG A 158 -5.82 8.58 -4.88
N THR A 159 -6.25 7.67 -4.01
CA THR A 159 -6.74 7.96 -2.67
C THR A 159 -5.67 8.65 -1.83
N ALA A 160 -4.42 8.16 -1.86
CA ALA A 160 -3.30 8.81 -1.18
C ALA A 160 -3.05 10.25 -1.65
N ARG A 161 -3.18 10.54 -2.94
CA ARG A 161 -3.04 11.92 -3.46
C ARG A 161 -4.14 12.84 -2.95
N ARG A 162 -5.38 12.34 -2.84
CA ARG A 162 -6.49 13.12 -2.26
C ARG A 162 -6.26 13.37 -0.78
N LEU A 163 -5.80 12.34 -0.06
CA LEU A 163 -5.44 12.44 1.35
C LEU A 163 -4.33 13.47 1.60
N ILE A 164 -3.25 13.43 0.80
CA ILE A 164 -2.18 14.44 0.83
C ILE A 164 -2.75 15.85 0.58
N GLY A 165 -3.69 15.97 -0.35
CA GLY A 165 -4.39 17.23 -0.61
C GLY A 165 -5.11 17.72 0.64
N ALA A 166 -5.90 16.88 1.29
CA ALA A 166 -6.64 17.23 2.50
C ALA A 166 -5.74 17.60 3.69
N LEU A 167 -4.59 16.95 3.86
CA LEU A 167 -3.69 17.16 5.01
C LEU A 167 -2.76 18.38 4.88
N ARG A 168 -2.72 19.02 3.70
CA ARG A 168 -1.86 20.19 3.43
C ARG A 168 -2.54 21.53 3.71
N PHE A 169 -3.78 21.52 4.20
CA PHE A 169 -4.56 22.70 4.53
C PHE A 169 -4.71 22.86 6.04
#